data_AF-A0A8S8XB99-F1
#
_entry.id   AF-A0A8S8XB99-F1
#
_cell.length_a   1.000
_cell.length_b   1.000
_cell.length_c   1.000
_cell.angle_alpha   90.00
_cell.angle_beta   90.00
_cell.angle_gamma   90.00
#
_symmetry.space_group_name_H-M   'P 1'
#
loop_
_entity.id
_entity.type
_entity.pdbx_description
1 polymer ?
#
loop_
_entity_poly.entity_id
_entity_poly.type
_entity_poly.pdbx_seq_one_letter_code
_entity_poly.pdbx_strand_id
1 'polypeptide(L)'
;MKYAALVCLLFAAPAMAQMPPQQGAPQQQQMPPSIGYKLTMQPIETCHKAMMTLLQRARTDAAIRAEQERTEQPEGDTVDQIVNFMKKQAPASTAMMVANGCPPDQYVKIGFATAEAAMALQMIEQKGPTNTLTPIARENAAFIKANATRLQQIDSEADAAEAAAGLQGAQQGGPQGGAQPGGAGNWTPPGGTSPAPQRR
;
A
#
# COMPACT_ATOMS: atom_id res chain seq x y z
N MET A 1 -5.48 -7.10 -10.02
CA MET A 1 -5.50 -5.78 -9.35
C MET A 1 -4.19 -5.58 -8.62
N LYS A 2 -3.27 -4.78 -9.17
CA LYS A 2 -1.95 -4.56 -8.54
C LYS A 2 -1.60 -3.07 -8.32
N TYR A 3 -2.45 -2.13 -8.71
CA TYR A 3 -2.45 -0.78 -8.15
C TYR A 3 -2.98 -0.80 -6.71
N ALA A 4 -4.04 -1.58 -6.46
CA ALA A 4 -4.38 -2.05 -5.13
C ALA A 4 -3.26 -2.88 -4.49
N ALA A 5 -2.31 -3.46 -5.23
CA ALA A 5 -1.13 -4.10 -4.60
C ALA A 5 -0.01 -3.11 -4.25
N LEU A 6 0.01 -1.92 -4.85
CA LEU A 6 0.91 -0.83 -4.42
C LEU A 6 0.39 -0.17 -3.14
N VAL A 7 -0.93 -0.20 -2.94
CA VAL A 7 -1.62 0.12 -1.67
C VAL A 7 -1.60 -1.09 -0.72
N CYS A 8 -1.79 -2.34 -1.15
CA CYS A 8 -1.71 -3.53 -0.29
C CYS A 8 -0.27 -3.91 0.09
N LEU A 9 0.76 -3.42 -0.62
CA LEU A 9 2.15 -3.50 -0.16
C LEU A 9 2.36 -2.70 1.14
N LEU A 10 1.40 -1.83 1.51
CA LEU A 10 1.37 -1.12 2.78
C LEU A 10 0.98 -2.02 3.97
N PHE A 11 0.36 -3.19 3.75
CA PHE A 11 -0.19 -4.04 4.82
C PHE A 11 0.11 -5.54 4.70
N ALA A 12 0.93 -5.98 3.75
CA ALA A 12 1.35 -7.38 3.61
C ALA A 12 2.38 -7.87 4.67
N ALA A 13 2.48 -7.21 5.82
CA ALA A 13 3.20 -7.68 7.00
C ALA A 13 2.20 -7.73 8.18
N PRO A 14 1.36 -8.78 8.32
CA PRO A 14 1.82 -10.14 8.56
C PRO A 14 0.88 -11.23 7.99
N ALA A 15 1.05 -11.63 6.74
CA ALA A 15 0.45 -12.88 6.22
C ALA A 15 1.52 -13.97 5.91
N MET A 16 2.77 -13.75 6.33
CA MET A 16 3.84 -14.76 6.26
C MET A 16 3.99 -15.46 7.60
N ALA A 17 2.94 -16.12 8.08
CA ALA A 17 3.04 -17.02 9.23
C ALA A 17 2.96 -18.50 8.85
N GLN A 18 2.51 -18.86 7.64
CA GLN A 18 2.37 -20.27 7.24
C GLN A 18 2.58 -20.47 5.73
N MET A 19 3.78 -20.20 5.22
CA MET A 19 4.26 -20.94 4.04
C MET A 19 4.99 -22.19 4.55
N PRO A 20 4.69 -23.38 4.04
CA PRO A 20 5.42 -24.59 4.41
C PRO A 20 6.91 -24.38 4.09
N PRO A 21 7.83 -24.89 4.92
CA PRO A 21 9.25 -24.61 4.81
C PRO A 21 9.80 -25.19 3.50
N GLN A 22 9.94 -24.35 2.47
CA GLN A 22 10.79 -24.68 1.33
C GLN A 22 12.24 -24.53 1.79
N GLN A 23 12.91 -25.67 1.92
CA GLN A 23 14.36 -25.77 2.03
C GLN A 23 15.00 -25.19 0.75
N GLY A 24 15.26 -23.89 0.78
CA GLY A 24 16.06 -23.17 -0.18
C GLY A 24 16.59 -21.94 0.57
N ALA A 25 17.87 -21.61 0.39
CA ALA A 25 18.55 -20.53 1.10
C ALA A 25 17.65 -19.29 1.28
N PRO A 26 17.68 -18.61 2.44
CA PRO A 26 16.88 -17.42 2.65
C PRO A 26 17.21 -16.45 1.51
N GLN A 27 16.26 -16.24 0.60
CA GLN A 27 16.37 -15.13 -0.33
C GLN A 27 16.46 -13.91 0.57
N GLN A 28 17.66 -13.34 0.64
CA GLN A 28 17.86 -12.04 1.28
C GLN A 28 16.80 -11.15 0.64
N GLN A 29 15.81 -10.71 1.43
CA GLN A 29 14.86 -9.70 0.99
C GLN A 29 15.71 -8.48 0.66
N GLN A 30 16.12 -8.40 -0.61
CA GLN A 30 16.93 -7.33 -1.12
C GLN A 30 16.03 -6.12 -1.05
N MET A 31 16.36 -5.19 -0.16
CA MET A 31 15.60 -3.95 -0.06
C MET A 31 15.59 -3.33 -1.46
N PRO A 32 14.42 -2.89 -1.95
CA PRO A 32 14.36 -2.16 -3.20
C PRO A 32 15.35 -0.98 -3.14
N PRO A 33 15.97 -0.59 -4.26
CA PRO A 33 16.90 0.52 -4.28
C PRO A 33 16.21 1.74 -3.65
N SER A 34 16.83 2.29 -2.61
CA SER A 34 16.29 3.46 -1.91
C SER A 34 16.18 4.61 -2.90
N ILE A 35 14.98 5.15 -3.07
CA ILE A 35 14.73 6.29 -3.96
C ILE A 35 15.03 7.63 -3.27
N GLY A 36 15.50 7.61 -2.02
CA GLY A 36 15.85 8.81 -1.24
C GLY A 36 14.66 9.74 -0.99
N TYR A 37 13.43 9.25 -1.07
CA TYR A 37 12.23 10.05 -0.90
C TYR A 37 11.76 10.03 0.57
N LYS A 38 11.65 11.21 1.18
CA LYS A 38 11.18 11.38 2.56
C LYS A 38 9.66 11.50 2.61
N LEU A 39 9.02 10.60 3.35
CA LEU A 39 7.58 10.61 3.55
C LEU A 39 7.15 11.79 4.43
N THR A 40 6.04 12.40 4.04
CA THR A 40 5.32 13.41 4.82
C THR A 40 3.82 13.23 4.60
N MET A 41 2.98 13.67 5.55
CA MET A 41 1.53 13.49 5.42
C MET A 41 0.92 14.31 4.28
N GLN A 42 1.44 15.53 4.01
CA GLN A 42 0.83 16.41 3.01
C GLN A 42 0.77 15.77 1.59
N PRO A 43 1.85 15.20 1.02
CA PRO A 43 1.76 14.54 -0.28
C PRO A 43 0.92 13.26 -0.24
N ILE A 44 0.95 12.50 0.86
CA ILE A 44 0.13 11.30 1.03
C ILE A 44 -1.36 11.66 0.99
N GLU A 45 -1.79 12.67 1.74
CA GLU A 45 -3.19 13.11 1.76
C GLU A 45 -3.62 13.72 0.43
N THR A 46 -2.73 14.44 -0.25
CA THR A 46 -2.98 14.98 -1.59
C THR A 46 -3.23 13.84 -2.58
N CYS A 47 -2.38 12.82 -2.57
CA CYS A 47 -2.51 11.66 -3.44
C CYS A 47 -3.72 10.78 -3.09
N HIS A 48 -4.03 10.61 -1.81
CA HIS A 48 -5.25 9.95 -1.37
C HIS A 48 -6.50 10.66 -1.89
N LYS A 49 -6.59 11.99 -1.71
CA LYS A 49 -7.73 12.78 -2.22
C LYS A 49 -7.90 12.67 -3.73
N ALA A 50 -6.79 12.70 -4.47
CA ALA A 50 -6.79 12.51 -5.92
C ALA A 50 -7.31 11.11 -6.31
N MET A 51 -6.85 10.07 -5.61
CA MET A 51 -7.31 8.70 -5.81
C MET A 51 -8.80 8.54 -5.48
N MET A 52 -9.28 9.14 -4.39
CA MET A 52 -10.71 9.10 -4.05
C MET A 52 -11.57 9.76 -5.13
N THR A 53 -11.09 10.85 -5.74
CA THR A 53 -11.77 11.51 -6.86
C THR A 53 -11.79 10.62 -8.09
N LEU A 54 -10.67 9.94 -8.40
CA LEU A 54 -10.56 8.96 -9.48
C LEU A 54 -11.55 7.80 -9.30
N LEU A 55 -11.60 7.19 -8.10
CA LEU A 55 -12.49 6.07 -7.79
C LEU A 55 -13.97 6.47 -7.87
N GLN A 56 -14.31 7.68 -7.39
CA GLN A 56 -15.65 8.23 -7.57
C GLN A 56 -16.00 8.40 -9.05
N ARG A 57 -15.04 8.87 -9.86
CA ARG A 57 -15.25 9.04 -11.30
C ARG A 57 -15.43 7.71 -12.03
N ALA A 58 -14.69 6.68 -11.65
CA ALA A 58 -14.78 5.34 -12.23
C ALA A 58 -16.20 4.72 -12.15
N ARG A 59 -17.06 5.21 -11.25
CA ARG A 59 -18.48 4.80 -11.15
C ARG A 59 -19.32 5.18 -12.37
N THR A 60 -18.93 6.26 -13.04
CA THR A 60 -19.73 6.91 -14.08
C THR A 60 -19.01 7.04 -15.41
N ASP A 61 -17.68 6.95 -15.41
CA ASP A 61 -16.84 7.14 -16.58
C ASP A 61 -16.26 5.80 -17.04
N ALA A 62 -16.78 5.29 -18.16
CA ALA A 62 -16.42 3.97 -18.68
C ALA A 62 -14.95 3.87 -19.10
N ALA A 63 -14.33 4.96 -19.56
CA ALA A 63 -12.94 4.95 -19.98
C ALA A 63 -12.02 4.81 -18.76
N ILE A 64 -12.28 5.60 -17.71
CA ILE A 64 -11.55 5.51 -16.45
C ILE A 64 -11.79 4.14 -15.81
N ARG A 65 -13.02 3.65 -15.80
CA ARG A 65 -13.33 2.31 -15.29
C ARG A 65 -12.54 1.22 -16.00
N ALA A 66 -12.53 1.23 -17.34
CA ALA A 66 -11.79 0.26 -18.13
C ALA A 66 -10.29 0.31 -17.85
N GLU A 67 -9.71 1.49 -17.63
CA GLU A 67 -8.31 1.62 -17.21
C GLU A 67 -8.06 1.03 -15.82
N GLN A 68 -8.96 1.23 -14.85
CA GLN A 68 -8.84 0.67 -13.49
C GLN A 68 -9.01 -0.85 -13.46
N GLU A 69 -9.85 -1.40 -14.35
CA GLU A 69 -10.06 -2.85 -14.47
C GLU A 69 -8.88 -3.57 -15.16
N ARG A 70 -7.97 -2.85 -15.84
CA ARG A 70 -6.75 -3.46 -16.42
C ARG A 70 -5.87 -4.04 -15.33
N THR A 71 -5.40 -5.26 -15.56
CA THR A 71 -4.60 -6.04 -14.60
C THR A 71 -3.11 -6.07 -14.94
N GLU A 72 -2.66 -5.26 -15.91
CA GLU A 72 -1.27 -5.21 -16.33
C GLU A 72 -0.37 -4.70 -15.21
N GLN A 73 0.74 -5.41 -15.01
CA GLN A 73 1.76 -5.03 -14.05
C GLN A 73 2.53 -3.82 -14.57
N PRO A 74 2.85 -2.83 -13.73
CA PRO A 74 3.79 -1.80 -14.11
C PRO A 74 5.11 -2.44 -14.56
N GLU A 75 5.53 -2.10 -15.77
CA GLU A 75 6.82 -2.48 -16.32
C GLU A 75 7.88 -1.46 -15.87
N GLY A 76 8.97 -1.96 -15.27
CA GLY A 76 10.15 -1.16 -14.94
C GLY A 76 10.51 -1.16 -13.45
N ASP A 77 11.80 -0.92 -13.19
CA ASP A 77 12.40 -0.92 -11.85
C ASP A 77 12.71 0.50 -11.36
N THR A 78 12.44 1.51 -12.18
CA THR A 78 12.70 2.93 -11.89
C THR A 78 11.40 3.74 -11.87
N VAL A 79 11.41 4.86 -11.14
CA VAL A 79 10.29 5.79 -11.09
C VAL A 79 9.88 6.23 -12.50
N ASP A 80 10.84 6.60 -13.35
CA ASP A 80 10.54 7.10 -14.69
C ASP A 80 9.92 6.04 -15.61
N GLN A 81 10.39 4.78 -15.53
CA GLN A 81 9.80 3.69 -16.31
C GLN A 81 8.35 3.43 -15.89
N ILE A 82 8.09 3.38 -14.58
CA ILE A 82 6.74 3.15 -14.04
C ILE A 82 5.82 4.33 -14.38
N VAL A 83 6.31 5.57 -14.27
CA VAL A 83 5.55 6.77 -14.67
C VAL A 83 5.18 6.73 -16.15
N ASN A 84 6.12 6.35 -17.01
CA ASN A 84 5.87 6.24 -18.45
C ASN A 84 4.87 5.12 -18.75
N PHE A 85 4.97 3.99 -18.05
CA PHE A 85 3.99 2.91 -18.13
C PHE A 85 2.59 3.39 -17.72
N MET A 86 2.45 4.08 -16.59
CA MET A 86 1.17 4.62 -16.12
C MET A 86 0.54 5.58 -17.13
N LYS A 87 1.34 6.51 -17.69
CA LYS A 87 0.89 7.46 -18.71
C LYS A 87 0.38 6.76 -19.97
N LYS A 88 1.02 5.65 -20.37
CA LYS A 88 0.64 4.87 -21.56
C LYS A 88 -0.62 4.03 -21.30
N GLN A 89 -0.72 3.40 -20.13
CA GLN A 89 -1.75 2.40 -19.84
C GLN A 89 -3.03 2.97 -19.25
N ALA A 90 -2.91 4.05 -18.48
CA ALA A 90 -4.03 4.71 -17.84
C ALA A 90 -3.95 6.24 -18.04
N PRO A 91 -3.99 6.72 -19.30
CA PRO A 91 -3.86 8.15 -19.61
C PRO A 91 -4.96 9.00 -18.98
N ALA A 92 -6.22 8.54 -18.94
CA ALA A 92 -7.31 9.31 -18.34
C ALA A 92 -7.17 9.39 -16.81
N SER A 93 -6.84 8.27 -16.19
CA SER A 93 -6.56 8.19 -14.75
C SER A 93 -5.36 9.06 -14.37
N THR A 94 -4.29 9.03 -15.17
CA THR A 94 -3.10 9.86 -14.99
C THR A 94 -3.42 11.35 -15.09
N ALA A 95 -4.17 11.77 -16.12
CA ALA A 95 -4.58 13.16 -16.28
C ALA A 95 -5.43 13.63 -15.10
N MET A 96 -6.33 12.78 -14.60
CA MET A 96 -7.15 13.08 -13.43
C MET A 96 -6.32 13.22 -12.15
N MET A 97 -5.37 12.32 -11.91
CA MET A 97 -4.47 12.40 -10.76
C MET A 97 -3.65 13.70 -10.77
N VAL A 98 -3.11 14.09 -11.93
CA VAL A 98 -2.40 15.37 -12.12
C VAL A 98 -3.31 16.56 -11.82
N ALA A 99 -4.53 16.58 -12.37
CA ALA A 99 -5.49 17.66 -12.15
C ALA A 99 -5.90 17.81 -10.66
N ASN A 100 -5.78 16.72 -9.88
CA ASN A 100 -6.07 16.71 -8.45
C ASN A 100 -4.80 16.84 -7.57
N GLY A 101 -3.67 17.23 -8.14
CA GLY A 101 -2.45 17.57 -7.41
C GLY A 101 -1.54 16.40 -7.07
N CYS A 102 -1.81 15.19 -7.59
CA CYS A 102 -0.94 14.03 -7.42
C CYS A 102 -0.38 13.58 -8.77
N PRO A 103 0.75 14.14 -9.23
CA PRO A 103 1.36 13.67 -10.46
C PRO A 103 1.89 12.23 -10.29
N PRO A 104 1.99 11.43 -11.38
CA PRO A 104 2.39 10.03 -11.31
C PRO A 104 3.74 9.79 -10.63
N ASP A 105 4.71 10.69 -10.82
CA ASP A 105 6.03 10.54 -10.19
C ASP A 105 5.93 10.63 -8.66
N GLN A 106 5.10 11.55 -8.17
CA GLN A 106 4.84 11.73 -6.75
C GLN A 106 4.09 10.51 -6.17
N TYR A 107 3.10 10.00 -6.88
CA TYR A 107 2.37 8.79 -6.49
C TYR A 107 3.31 7.58 -6.38
N VAL A 108 4.16 7.36 -7.39
CA VAL A 108 5.11 6.25 -7.43
C VAL A 108 6.17 6.39 -6.33
N LYS A 109 6.73 7.59 -6.12
CA LYS A 109 7.70 7.86 -5.05
C LYS A 109 7.12 7.57 -3.65
N ILE A 110 5.87 7.99 -3.39
CA ILE A 110 5.20 7.67 -2.13
C ILE A 110 5.08 6.16 -1.96
N GLY A 111 4.65 5.43 -2.99
CA GLY A 111 4.52 3.98 -2.94
C GLY A 111 5.84 3.27 -2.61
N PHE A 112 6.92 3.59 -3.31
CA PHE A 112 8.24 3.03 -3.05
C PHE A 112 8.75 3.35 -1.64
N ALA A 113 8.67 4.62 -1.23
CA ALA A 113 9.17 5.04 0.08
C ALA A 113 8.38 4.42 1.22
N THR A 114 7.07 4.19 1.03
CA THR A 114 6.24 3.53 2.05
C THR A 114 6.52 2.03 2.13
N ALA A 115 6.76 1.35 0.99
CA ALA A 115 7.19 -0.04 0.97
C ALA A 115 8.59 -0.22 1.62
N GLU A 116 9.55 0.63 1.28
CA GLU A 116 10.89 0.65 1.90
C GLU A 116 10.79 0.85 3.42
N ALA A 117 9.94 1.76 3.86
CA ALA A 117 9.73 2.07 5.27
C ALA A 117 9.03 0.95 6.05
N ALA A 118 8.09 0.23 5.43
CA ALA A 118 7.47 -0.95 6.03
C ALA A 118 8.49 -2.08 6.23
N MET A 119 9.34 -2.33 5.22
CA MET A 119 10.46 -3.29 5.35
C MET A 119 11.45 -2.86 6.43
N ALA A 120 11.81 -1.58 6.47
CA ALA A 120 12.70 -1.03 7.48
C ALA A 120 12.12 -1.16 8.89
N LEU A 121 10.83 -0.90 9.08
CA LEU A 121 10.13 -1.08 10.36
C LEU A 121 10.19 -2.55 10.80
N GLN A 122 9.88 -3.49 9.91
CA GLN A 122 9.96 -4.92 10.19
C GLN A 122 11.39 -5.35 10.59
N MET A 123 12.41 -4.84 9.89
CA MET A 123 13.80 -5.11 10.24
C MET A 123 14.17 -4.57 11.62
N ILE A 124 13.75 -3.34 11.95
CA ILE A 124 13.99 -2.72 13.25
C ILE A 124 13.30 -3.51 14.36
N GLU A 125 12.08 -3.98 14.15
CA GLU A 125 11.32 -4.76 15.13
C GLU A 125 11.91 -6.15 15.37
N GLN A 126 12.44 -6.81 14.33
CA GLN A 126 13.01 -8.15 14.44
C GLN A 126 14.46 -8.17 14.95
N LYS A 127 15.27 -7.19 14.55
CA LYS A 127 16.73 -7.21 14.75
C LYS A 127 17.25 -6.02 15.57
N GLY A 128 16.37 -5.13 16.00
CA GLY A 128 16.74 -3.85 16.61
C GLY A 128 17.22 -2.83 15.56
N PRO A 129 17.57 -1.60 15.98
CA PRO A 129 18.11 -0.59 15.08
C PRO A 129 19.39 -1.09 14.40
N THR A 130 19.39 -1.16 13.07
CA THR A 130 20.54 -1.62 12.29
C THR A 130 21.20 -0.46 11.55
N ASN A 131 22.53 -0.55 11.36
CA ASN A 131 23.29 0.39 10.53
C ASN A 131 23.15 0.11 9.03
N THR A 132 22.46 -0.97 8.65
CA THR A 132 22.24 -1.36 7.25
C THR A 132 21.11 -0.56 6.59
N LEU A 133 20.30 0.13 7.39
CA LEU A 133 19.24 1.00 6.91
C LEU A 133 19.79 2.40 6.62
N THR A 134 19.37 2.97 5.49
CA THR A 134 19.69 4.37 5.18
C THR A 134 19.07 5.30 6.24
N PRO A 135 19.61 6.51 6.45
CA PRO A 135 18.97 7.50 7.33
C PRO A 135 17.50 7.76 6.94
N ILE A 136 17.22 7.86 5.63
CA ILE A 136 15.88 8.10 5.10
C ILE A 136 14.94 6.91 5.37
N ALA A 137 15.40 5.67 5.22
CA ALA A 137 14.59 4.49 5.55
C ALA A 137 14.20 4.46 7.04
N ARG A 138 15.11 4.85 7.94
CA ARG A 138 14.83 4.96 9.38
C ARG A 138 13.84 6.08 9.68
N GLU A 139 14.01 7.24 9.06
CA GLU A 139 13.07 8.37 9.21
C GLU A 139 11.67 8.01 8.70
N ASN A 140 11.57 7.35 7.54
CA ASN A 140 10.30 6.93 6.99
C ASN A 140 9.64 5.82 7.83
N ALA A 141 10.42 4.88 8.40
CA ALA A 141 9.90 3.88 9.33
C ALA A 141 9.32 4.55 10.60
N ALA A 142 10.01 5.55 11.15
CA ALA A 142 9.50 6.35 12.26
C ALA A 142 8.25 7.14 11.87
N PHE A 143 8.20 7.68 10.64
CA PHE A 143 7.03 8.36 10.10
C PHE A 143 5.81 7.43 10.01
N ILE A 144 5.95 6.22 9.45
CA ILE A 144 4.87 5.23 9.38
C ILE A 144 4.36 4.91 10.77
N LYS A 145 5.27 4.62 11.72
CA LYS A 145 4.91 4.32 13.10
C LYS A 145 4.14 5.47 13.77
N ALA A 146 4.57 6.71 13.56
CA ALA A 146 3.92 7.89 14.13
C ALA A 146 2.54 8.19 13.53
N ASN A 147 2.27 7.75 12.30
CA ASN A 147 1.03 8.04 11.56
C ASN A 147 0.17 6.79 11.28
N ALA A 148 0.47 5.66 11.91
CA ALA A 148 -0.14 4.35 11.61
C ALA A 148 -1.68 4.40 11.56
N THR A 149 -2.30 5.06 12.55
CA THR A 149 -3.77 5.21 12.60
C THR A 149 -4.34 5.94 11.38
N ARG A 150 -3.71 7.03 10.95
CA ARG A 150 -4.19 7.78 9.79
C ARG A 150 -3.93 7.02 8.48
N LEU A 151 -2.78 6.37 8.36
CA LEU A 151 -2.47 5.54 7.19
C LEU A 151 -3.44 4.36 7.05
N GLN A 152 -3.84 3.73 8.17
CA GLN A 152 -4.87 2.70 8.17
C GLN A 152 -6.26 3.23 7.76
N GLN A 153 -6.62 4.45 8.18
CA GLN A 153 -7.86 5.08 7.73
C GLN A 153 -7.86 5.37 6.23
N ILE A 154 -6.73 5.87 5.69
CA ILE A 154 -6.55 6.10 4.25
C ILE A 154 -6.78 4.82 3.45
N ASP A 155 -6.22 3.70 3.91
CA ASP A 155 -6.39 2.38 3.31
C ASP A 155 -7.86 1.92 3.33
N SER A 156 -8.51 2.01 4.48
CA SER A 156 -9.94 1.65 4.63
C SER A 156 -10.87 2.52 3.77
N GLU A 157 -10.55 3.81 3.63
CA GLU A 157 -11.28 4.74 2.76
C GLU A 157 -11.13 4.37 1.28
N ALA A 158 -9.93 3.95 0.86
CA ALA A 158 -9.65 3.50 -0.49
C ALA A 158 -10.40 2.20 -0.80
N ASP A 159 -10.33 1.20 0.08
CA ASP A 159 -11.05 -0.07 -0.06
C ASP A 159 -12.56 0.14 -0.20
N ALA A 160 -13.14 1.00 0.66
CA ALA A 160 -14.56 1.31 0.59
C ALA A 160 -14.94 2.00 -0.73
N ALA A 161 -14.07 2.85 -1.27
CA ALA A 161 -14.28 3.51 -2.55
C ALA A 161 -14.16 2.56 -3.75
N GLU A 162 -13.20 1.63 -3.71
CA GLU A 162 -13.08 0.57 -4.72
C GLU A 162 -14.30 -0.36 -4.72
N ALA A 163 -14.80 -0.73 -3.54
CA ALA A 163 -16.05 -1.48 -3.37
C ALA A 163 -17.22 -0.73 -4.01
N ALA A 164 -17.36 0.56 -3.68
CA ALA A 164 -18.44 1.41 -4.20
C ALA A 164 -18.34 1.64 -5.72
N ALA A 165 -17.13 1.54 -6.28
CA ALA A 165 -16.85 1.58 -7.72
C ALA A 165 -17.10 0.26 -8.44
N GLY A 166 -17.38 -0.83 -7.71
CA GLY A 166 -17.56 -2.15 -8.30
C GLY A 166 -16.27 -2.75 -8.86
N LEU A 167 -15.12 -2.26 -8.40
CA LEU A 167 -13.80 -2.70 -8.86
C LEU A 167 -13.32 -3.95 -8.10
N GLN A 168 -13.94 -4.31 -6.97
CA GLN A 168 -13.54 -5.46 -6.13
C GLN A 168 -13.84 -6.86 -6.74
N GLY A 169 -14.42 -6.95 -7.94
CA GLY A 169 -14.91 -8.20 -8.55
C GLY A 169 -13.88 -9.09 -9.27
N ALA A 170 -12.64 -8.65 -9.49
CA ALA A 170 -11.67 -9.41 -10.29
C ALA A 170 -10.87 -10.50 -9.52
N GLN A 171 -11.21 -10.79 -8.26
CA GLN A 171 -10.55 -11.83 -7.46
C GLN A 171 -11.33 -13.15 -7.32
N GLN A 172 -12.62 -13.21 -7.67
CA GLN A 172 -13.43 -14.43 -7.51
C GLN A 172 -13.65 -15.16 -8.85
N GLY A 173 -12.57 -15.73 -9.37
CA GLY A 173 -12.57 -16.59 -10.56
C GLY A 173 -11.87 -17.94 -10.35
N GLY A 174 -11.65 -18.35 -9.09
CA GLY A 174 -11.25 -19.71 -8.75
C GLY A 174 -12.46 -20.45 -8.14
N PRO A 175 -12.78 -21.69 -8.56
CA PRO A 175 -13.93 -22.39 -8.02
C PRO A 175 -13.60 -22.88 -6.62
N GLN A 176 -14.29 -22.36 -5.60
CA GLN A 176 -14.52 -23.11 -4.37
C GLN A 176 -15.76 -22.58 -3.65
N GLY A 177 -16.50 -23.54 -3.10
CA GLY A 177 -17.88 -23.42 -2.66
C GLY A 177 -18.08 -22.46 -1.49
N GLY A 178 -19.35 -22.16 -1.25
CA GLY A 178 -19.80 -21.08 -0.39
C GLY A 178 -19.24 -21.09 1.03
N ALA A 179 -18.89 -19.90 1.48
CA ALA A 179 -18.96 -19.49 2.87
C ALA A 179 -19.28 -17.99 2.92
N GLN A 180 -20.25 -17.67 3.77
CA GLN A 180 -20.84 -16.36 4.08
C GLN A 180 -19.78 -15.39 4.68
N PRO A 181 -19.97 -14.05 4.62
CA PRO A 181 -18.90 -13.10 4.89
C PRO A 181 -18.64 -12.98 6.39
N GLY A 182 -17.39 -13.21 6.79
CA GLY A 182 -16.93 -13.04 8.17
C GLY A 182 -15.47 -12.61 8.21
N GLY A 183 -15.21 -11.55 8.96
CA GLY A 183 -13.86 -11.24 9.46
C GLY A 183 -13.26 -9.96 8.91
N ALA A 184 -13.63 -8.83 9.52
CA ALA A 184 -12.71 -7.71 9.65
C ALA A 184 -11.41 -8.24 10.28
N GLY A 185 -10.31 -8.16 9.55
CA GLY A 185 -8.98 -8.53 10.03
C GLY A 185 -8.58 -7.63 11.19
N ASN A 186 -8.73 -8.15 12.41
CA ASN A 186 -8.45 -7.46 13.66
C ASN A 186 -6.93 -7.39 13.89
N TRP A 187 -6.29 -6.30 13.48
CA TRP A 187 -4.93 -5.98 13.91
C TRP A 187 -4.94 -5.52 15.37
N THR A 188 -4.15 -6.18 16.22
CA THR A 188 -4.00 -5.82 17.64
C THR A 188 -2.60 -5.23 17.83
N PRO A 189 -2.47 -4.01 18.38
CA PRO A 189 -1.15 -3.41 18.63
C PRO A 189 -0.40 -4.20 19.72
N PRO A 190 0.91 -4.46 19.56
CA PRO A 190 1.71 -5.08 20.61
C PRO A 190 2.05 -4.04 21.69
N GLY A 191 1.58 -4.27 22.92
CA GLY A 191 2.03 -3.54 24.11
C GLY A 191 0.91 -2.92 24.94
N GLY A 192 0.23 -3.75 25.75
CA GLY A 192 -0.82 -3.30 26.66
C GLY A 192 -0.94 -4.18 27.90
N THR A 193 0.17 -4.50 28.58
CA THR A 193 0.10 -5.06 29.93
C THR A 193 0.11 -3.92 30.95
N SER A 194 -1.05 -3.62 31.51
CA SER A 194 -1.14 -3.06 32.87
C SER A 194 -2.44 -3.54 33.51
N PRO A 195 -2.38 -4.34 34.59
CA PRO A 195 -3.57 -4.77 35.30
C PRO A 195 -4.20 -3.61 36.07
N ALA A 196 -5.53 -3.49 35.98
CA ALA A 196 -6.30 -2.55 36.78
C ALA A 196 -6.23 -2.88 38.28
N PRO A 197 -6.20 -1.88 39.18
CA PRO A 197 -6.20 -2.10 40.62
C PRO A 197 -7.57 -2.59 41.12
N GLN A 198 -7.57 -3.71 41.84
CA GLN A 198 -8.74 -4.19 42.60
C GLN A 198 -9.10 -3.15 43.66
N ARG A 199 -10.32 -2.62 43.59
CA ARG A 199 -10.93 -1.87 44.70
C ARG A 199 -11.29 -2.87 45.80
N ARG A 200 -10.89 -2.54 47.02
CA ARG A 200 -11.28 -3.21 48.26
C ARG A 200 -12.73 -2.93 48.61
#